data_AF-A0A1Z5L032-F1
#
_entry.id   AF-A0A1Z5L032-F1
#
_cell.length_a   1.000
_cell.length_b   1.000
_cell.length_c   1.000
_cell.angle_alpha   90.00
_cell.angle_beta   90.00
_cell.angle_gamma   90.00
#
_symmetry.space_group_name_H-M   'P 1'
#
loop_
_entity.id
_entity.type
_entity.pdbx_description
1 polymer ?
#
loop_
_entity_poly.entity_id
_entity_poly.type
_entity_poly.pdbx_seq_one_letter_code
_entity_poly.pdbx_strand_id
1 'polypeptide(L)'
;MHPFWDQAVKLVPRHIAPNVLTFTGFLLTVVNVLLLSYYDYAFYASSDLHSSVPPVPPWVWLVCAVNQFLAHTLDGIDGKHARKTGSSGPLGELFDHGLDSWATLFMPLCLYSVFGREEFSCSTLHFYFLLCNIHFCFILSHWEKYNTGILYLPWGYDLSQMVLLFSFIITYIKSYKYWKFTFLGIGSGVCLEVMLHVGAFFMTIPMCPSIPSDSHLESPVAQRHPQPGPSHLLHRHWHRFLQHFVSSDNQSDDINEV
;
A
#
# COMPACT_ATOMS: atom_id res chain seq x y z
N MET A 1 -20.96 -5.70 -4.47
CA MET A 1 -21.52 -5.08 -3.25
C MET A 1 -20.74 -5.63 -2.06
N HIS A 2 -20.38 -4.80 -1.08
CA HIS A 2 -19.54 -5.20 0.06
C HIS A 2 -20.36 -4.99 1.33
N PRO A 3 -21.11 -6.01 1.81
CA PRO A 3 -22.14 -5.84 2.83
C PRO A 3 -21.63 -5.18 4.11
N PHE A 4 -20.40 -5.52 4.54
CA PHE A 4 -19.77 -4.93 5.72
C PHE A 4 -19.61 -3.41 5.60
N TRP A 5 -18.90 -2.94 4.56
CA TRP A 5 -18.67 -1.52 4.34
C TRP A 5 -19.95 -0.74 4.01
N ASP A 6 -20.92 -1.38 3.36
CA ASP A 6 -22.23 -0.79 3.08
C ASP A 6 -23.03 -0.50 4.36
N GLN A 7 -22.80 -1.27 5.44
CA GLN A 7 -23.32 -0.94 6.76
C GLN A 7 -22.44 0.06 7.52
N ALA A 8 -21.11 -0.14 7.51
CA ALA A 8 -20.18 0.70 8.25
C ALA A 8 -20.26 2.18 7.84
N VAL A 9 -20.39 2.48 6.54
CA VAL A 9 -20.53 3.86 6.03
C VAL A 9 -21.78 4.59 6.54
N LYS A 10 -22.79 3.87 7.03
CA LYS A 10 -23.99 4.49 7.62
C LYS A 10 -23.70 5.12 8.98
N LEU A 11 -22.68 4.63 9.68
CA LEU A 11 -22.25 5.14 10.98
C LEU A 11 -21.54 6.50 10.87
N VAL A 12 -21.00 6.83 9.69
CA VAL A 12 -20.28 8.10 9.46
C VAL A 12 -21.26 9.26 9.26
N PRO A 13 -21.19 10.32 10.09
CA PRO A 13 -21.98 11.54 9.90
C PRO A 13 -21.67 12.24 8.58
N ARG A 14 -22.68 12.86 7.96
CA ARG A 14 -22.54 13.52 6.65
C ARG A 14 -21.61 14.75 6.63
N HIS A 15 -21.34 15.36 7.79
CA HIS A 15 -20.45 16.54 7.87
C HIS A 15 -18.96 16.18 7.89
N ILE A 16 -18.61 14.88 8.00
CA ILE A 16 -17.24 14.42 7.93
C ILE A 16 -16.83 14.32 6.47
N ALA A 17 -15.72 14.98 6.09
CA ALA A 17 -15.17 14.88 4.75
C ALA A 17 -14.56 13.48 4.52
N PRO A 18 -14.71 12.86 3.33
CA PRO A 18 -14.15 11.55 3.03
C PRO A 18 -12.64 11.45 3.28
N ASN A 19 -11.87 12.47 2.86
CA ASN A 19 -10.41 12.49 3.04
C ASN A 19 -9.98 12.46 4.53
N VAL A 20 -10.85 12.86 5.46
CA VAL A 20 -10.57 12.72 6.89
C VAL A 20 -10.59 11.24 7.30
N LEU A 21 -11.47 10.43 6.71
CA LEU A 21 -11.51 8.99 6.94
C LEU A 21 -10.23 8.34 6.43
N THR A 22 -9.86 8.61 5.19
CA THR A 22 -8.61 8.17 4.55
C THR A 22 -7.39 8.56 5.39
N PHE A 23 -7.27 9.85 5.74
CA PHE A 23 -6.12 10.35 6.50
C PHE A 23 -6.05 9.77 7.91
N THR A 24 -7.20 9.61 8.58
CA THR A 24 -7.26 8.97 9.90
C THR A 24 -6.83 7.52 9.82
N GLY A 25 -7.31 6.76 8.83
CA GLY A 25 -6.90 5.38 8.58
C GLY A 25 -5.39 5.28 8.36
N PHE A 26 -4.85 6.15 7.51
CA PHE A 26 -3.41 6.25 7.27
C PHE A 26 -2.61 6.54 8.55
N LEU A 27 -3.03 7.51 9.37
CA LEU A 27 -2.34 7.82 10.63
C LEU A 27 -2.31 6.63 11.60
N LEU A 28 -3.35 5.80 11.63
CA LEU A 28 -3.35 4.57 12.44
C LEU A 28 -2.27 3.57 11.96
N THR A 29 -2.04 3.47 10.65
CA THR A 29 -0.94 2.66 10.11
C THR A 29 0.44 3.24 10.48
N VAL A 30 0.59 4.57 10.48
CA VAL A 30 1.81 5.25 10.94
C VAL A 30 2.07 4.96 12.42
N VAL A 31 1.03 5.01 13.26
CA VAL A 31 1.14 4.67 14.69
C VAL A 31 1.63 3.23 14.86
N ASN A 32 1.14 2.27 14.07
CA ASN A 32 1.61 0.88 14.14
C ASN A 32 3.11 0.77 13.82
N VAL A 33 3.56 1.44 12.76
CA VAL A 33 4.98 1.44 12.38
C VAL A 33 5.83 2.08 13.48
N LEU A 34 5.44 3.25 14.00
CA LEU A 34 6.18 3.93 15.05
C LEU A 34 6.24 3.12 16.34
N LEU A 35 5.12 2.50 16.74
CA LEU A 35 5.04 1.69 17.94
C LEU A 35 5.93 0.44 17.84
N LEU A 36 5.85 -0.28 16.72
CA LEU A 36 6.71 -1.45 16.49
C LEU A 36 8.18 -1.06 16.34
N SER A 37 8.49 0.07 15.70
CA SER A 37 9.86 0.57 15.60
C SER A 37 10.43 0.98 16.96
N TYR A 38 9.61 1.54 17.84
CA TYR A 38 10.03 1.89 19.20
C TYR A 38 10.43 0.66 20.01
N TYR A 39 9.68 -0.44 19.90
CA TYR A 39 9.96 -1.68 20.63
C TYR A 39 10.99 -2.59 19.94
N ASP A 40 11.05 -2.56 18.61
CA ASP A 40 11.82 -3.53 17.82
C ASP A 40 12.35 -2.95 16.50
N TYR A 41 13.10 -1.84 16.55
CA TYR A 41 13.69 -1.20 15.37
C TYR A 41 14.62 -2.12 14.56
N ALA A 42 15.16 -3.19 15.18
CA ALA A 42 16.12 -4.11 14.57
C ALA A 42 15.50 -5.47 14.17
N PHE A 43 14.21 -5.68 14.43
CA PHE A 43 13.44 -6.91 14.16
C PHE A 43 13.88 -8.15 14.94
N TYR A 44 14.56 -7.97 16.08
CA TYR A 44 15.06 -9.05 16.91
C TYR A 44 14.09 -9.47 18.02
N ALA A 45 13.10 -8.65 18.39
CA ALA A 45 12.20 -8.94 19.50
C ALA A 45 11.32 -10.18 19.25
N SER A 46 11.11 -10.54 17.97
CA SER A 46 10.44 -11.78 17.58
C SER A 46 11.43 -12.90 17.20
N SER A 47 12.68 -12.88 17.68
CA SER A 47 13.73 -13.88 17.39
C SER A 47 14.16 -14.64 18.64
N ASP A 48 14.19 -15.97 18.58
CA ASP A 48 14.65 -16.80 19.70
C ASP A 48 16.20 -16.85 19.80
N LEU A 49 16.92 -16.43 18.76
CA LEU A 49 18.39 -16.33 18.74
C LEU A 49 18.92 -15.15 19.56
N HIS A 50 18.09 -14.13 19.78
CA HIS A 50 18.47 -12.87 20.44
C HIS A 50 17.80 -12.75 21.80
N SER A 51 18.07 -13.71 22.69
CA SER A 51 17.46 -13.78 24.03
C SER A 51 17.71 -12.56 24.94
N SER A 52 18.70 -11.71 24.62
CA SER A 52 18.94 -10.44 25.31
C SER A 52 17.96 -9.33 24.94
N VAL A 53 17.24 -9.46 23.81
CA VAL A 53 16.22 -8.51 23.35
C VAL A 53 14.87 -8.97 23.89
N PRO A 54 14.17 -8.15 24.69
CA PRO A 54 12.86 -8.52 25.19
C PRO A 54 11.84 -8.56 24.04
N PRO A 55 10.87 -9.50 24.08
CA PRO A 55 9.82 -9.54 23.07
C PRO A 55 8.89 -8.33 23.18
N VAL A 56 8.28 -7.94 22.05
CA VAL A 56 7.30 -6.86 22.01
C VAL A 56 6.14 -7.16 22.98
N PRO A 57 5.77 -6.24 23.89
CA PRO A 57 4.71 -6.47 24.86
C PRO A 57 3.37 -6.84 24.21
N PRO A 58 2.60 -7.81 24.75
CA PRO A 58 1.36 -8.28 24.13
C PRO A 58 0.34 -7.18 23.78
N TRP A 59 0.19 -6.18 24.64
CA TRP A 59 -0.77 -5.09 24.40
C TRP A 59 -0.45 -4.28 23.13
N VAL A 60 0.82 -4.21 22.71
CA VAL A 60 1.23 -3.54 21.47
C VAL A 60 0.60 -4.24 20.27
N TRP A 61 0.64 -5.57 20.23
CA TRP A 61 -0.01 -6.35 19.17
C TRP A 61 -1.53 -6.14 19.15
N LEU A 62 -2.16 -6.00 20.31
CA LEU A 62 -3.60 -5.68 20.39
C LEU A 62 -3.91 -4.28 19.84
N VAL A 63 -3.11 -3.27 20.21
CA VAL A 63 -3.24 -1.91 19.66
C VAL A 63 -3.04 -1.93 18.15
N CYS A 64 -2.02 -2.63 17.65
CA CYS A 64 -1.77 -2.77 16.22
C CYS A 64 -2.94 -3.43 15.49
N ALA A 65 -3.55 -4.46 16.07
CA ALA A 65 -4.74 -5.11 15.52
C ALA A 65 -5.93 -4.15 15.44
N VAL A 66 -6.22 -3.42 16.52
CA VAL A 66 -7.33 -2.44 16.55
C VAL A 66 -7.10 -1.34 15.51
N ASN A 67 -5.90 -0.77 15.48
CA ASN A 67 -5.52 0.25 14.51
C ASN A 67 -5.64 -0.26 13.07
N GLN A 68 -5.17 -1.49 12.79
CA GLN A 68 -5.25 -2.07 11.45
C GLN A 68 -6.69 -2.34 11.02
N PHE A 69 -7.54 -2.83 11.92
CA PHE A 69 -8.96 -3.04 11.65
C PHE A 69 -9.67 -1.72 11.34
N LEU A 70 -9.40 -0.68 12.14
CA LEU A 70 -9.96 0.65 11.91
C LEU A 70 -9.43 1.26 10.62
N ALA A 71 -8.13 1.17 10.34
CA ALA A 71 -7.53 1.65 9.10
C ALA A 71 -8.18 1.01 7.88
N HIS A 72 -8.26 -0.32 7.85
CA HIS A 72 -8.93 -1.06 6.77
C HIS A 72 -10.41 -0.70 6.61
N THR A 73 -11.10 -0.50 7.73
CA THR A 73 -12.52 -0.13 7.69
C THR A 73 -12.71 1.28 7.16
N LEU A 74 -11.87 2.23 7.56
CA LEU A 74 -11.94 3.63 7.12
C LEU A 74 -11.59 3.79 5.64
N ASP A 75 -10.54 3.10 5.21
CA ASP A 75 -10.12 2.94 3.81
C ASP A 75 -11.29 2.41 2.95
N GLY A 76 -11.85 1.25 3.30
CA GLY A 76 -12.94 0.66 2.50
C GLY A 76 -14.27 1.42 2.45
N ILE A 77 -14.48 2.42 3.33
CA ILE A 77 -15.73 3.22 3.36
C ILE A 77 -15.57 4.64 2.80
N ASP A 78 -14.37 5.14 2.55
CA ASP A 78 -14.16 6.56 2.22
C ASP A 78 -14.80 6.95 0.87
N GLY A 79 -14.60 6.16 -0.18
CA GLY A 79 -15.18 6.35 -1.50
C GLY A 79 -16.69 6.10 -1.49
N LYS A 80 -17.17 5.20 -0.62
CA LYS A 80 -18.61 5.01 -0.39
C LYS A 80 -19.21 6.24 0.26
N HIS A 81 -18.51 6.82 1.24
CA HIS A 81 -18.93 8.05 1.91
C HIS A 81 -18.90 9.22 0.93
N ALA A 82 -17.86 9.35 0.11
CA ALA A 82 -17.75 10.37 -0.93
C ALA A 82 -18.92 10.33 -1.93
N ARG A 83 -19.34 9.13 -2.36
CA ARG A 83 -20.53 8.95 -3.21
C ARG A 83 -21.81 9.34 -2.46
N LYS A 84 -21.94 8.95 -1.20
CA LYS A 84 -23.10 9.28 -0.33
C LYS A 84 -23.24 10.79 -0.08
N THR A 85 -22.15 11.54 -0.02
CA THR A 85 -22.12 12.99 0.21
C THR A 85 -22.05 13.82 -1.08
N GLY A 86 -21.92 13.19 -2.25
CA GLY A 86 -21.77 13.89 -3.53
C GLY A 86 -20.44 14.62 -3.68
N SER A 87 -19.40 14.18 -2.96
CA SER A 87 -18.07 14.79 -2.93
C SER A 87 -16.98 13.91 -3.56
N SER A 88 -17.36 13.00 -4.45
CA SER A 88 -16.43 12.20 -5.26
C SER A 88 -15.70 13.08 -6.27
N GLY A 89 -14.39 12.88 -6.44
CA GLY A 89 -13.62 13.57 -7.46
C GLY A 89 -12.16 13.12 -7.56
N PRO A 90 -11.46 13.49 -8.65
CA PRO A 90 -10.10 13.02 -8.94
C PRO A 90 -9.07 13.36 -7.86
N LEU A 91 -9.23 14.48 -7.15
CA LEU A 91 -8.33 14.86 -6.06
C LEU A 91 -8.49 13.95 -4.84
N GLY A 92 -9.73 13.54 -4.51
CA GLY A 92 -9.99 12.59 -3.43
C GLY A 92 -9.40 11.23 -3.76
N GLU A 93 -9.60 10.74 -4.98
CA GLU A 93 -8.97 9.50 -5.46
C GLU A 93 -7.45 9.57 -5.46
N LEU A 94 -6.85 10.71 -5.84
CA LEU A 94 -5.40 10.87 -5.79
C LEU A 94 -4.87 10.86 -4.36
N PHE A 95 -5.60 11.48 -3.43
CA PHE A 95 -5.22 11.51 -2.02
C PHE A 95 -5.26 10.12 -1.40
N ASP A 96 -6.34 9.38 -1.64
CA ASP A 96 -6.54 7.99 -1.21
C ASP A 96 -5.42 7.07 -1.69
N HIS A 97 -5.26 6.97 -3.01
CA HIS A 97 -4.19 6.15 -3.60
C HIS A 97 -2.77 6.61 -3.20
N GLY A 98 -2.59 7.91 -2.98
CA GLY A 98 -1.32 8.46 -2.49
C GLY A 98 -0.96 7.92 -1.11
N LEU A 99 -1.92 7.85 -0.20
CA LEU A 99 -1.72 7.29 1.15
C LEU A 99 -1.61 5.76 1.12
N ASP A 100 -2.36 5.08 0.27
CA ASP A 100 -2.20 3.64 0.03
C ASP A 100 -0.79 3.28 -0.42
N SER A 101 -0.16 4.12 -1.26
CA SER A 101 1.22 3.90 -1.71
C SER A 101 2.21 3.80 -0.54
N TRP A 102 2.02 4.59 0.51
CA TRP A 102 2.81 4.51 1.74
C TRP A 102 2.41 3.32 2.59
N ALA A 103 1.12 3.02 2.69
CA ALA A 103 0.63 1.85 3.41
C ALA A 103 1.20 0.53 2.85
N THR A 104 1.47 0.44 1.54
CA THR A 104 2.16 -0.71 0.94
C THR A 104 3.58 -0.94 1.46
N LEU A 105 4.24 0.07 2.02
CA LEU A 105 5.54 -0.07 2.68
C LEU A 105 5.37 -0.42 4.16
N PHE A 106 4.38 0.16 4.82
CA PHE A 106 4.14 -0.01 6.25
C PHE A 106 3.63 -1.41 6.58
N MET A 107 2.72 -1.97 5.77
CA MET A 107 2.14 -3.28 6.06
C MET A 107 3.18 -4.42 6.07
N PRO A 108 4.05 -4.58 5.05
CA PRO A 108 5.07 -5.62 5.09
C PRO A 108 6.09 -5.40 6.21
N LEU A 109 6.39 -4.14 6.57
CA LEU A 109 7.27 -3.80 7.69
C LEU A 109 6.71 -4.28 9.03
N CYS A 110 5.44 -3.99 9.27
CA CYS A 110 4.73 -4.49 10.44
C CYS A 110 4.64 -6.02 10.45
N LEU A 111 4.40 -6.64 9.30
CA LEU A 111 4.34 -8.08 9.17
C LEU A 111 5.70 -8.73 9.43
N TYR A 112 6.78 -8.13 8.94
CA TYR A 112 8.14 -8.58 9.23
C TYR A 112 8.48 -8.52 10.72
N SER A 113 7.95 -7.53 11.45
CA SER A 113 8.06 -7.47 12.92
C SER A 113 7.37 -8.64 13.62
N VAL A 114 6.27 -9.16 13.07
CA VAL A 114 5.57 -10.34 13.61
C VAL A 114 6.43 -11.60 13.48
N PHE A 115 7.04 -11.79 12.31
CA PHE A 115 7.86 -12.98 12.04
C PHE A 115 9.27 -12.86 12.63
N GLY A 116 9.75 -11.63 12.86
CA GLY A 116 11.12 -11.33 13.23
C GLY A 116 12.09 -11.62 12.10
N ARG A 117 13.35 -11.20 12.27
CA ARG A 117 14.43 -11.61 11.38
C ARG A 117 15.02 -12.97 11.80
N GLU A 118 15.62 -13.65 10.82
CA GLU A 118 16.41 -14.88 10.98
C GLU A 118 15.61 -16.15 11.36
N GLU A 119 16.33 -17.27 11.52
CA GLU A 119 15.90 -18.65 11.86
C GLU A 119 14.79 -19.25 10.98
N PHE A 120 13.59 -18.67 11.04
CA PHE A 120 12.41 -19.06 10.27
C PHE A 120 11.97 -18.01 9.24
N SER A 121 12.62 -16.85 9.24
CA SER A 121 12.33 -15.70 8.39
C SER A 121 13.54 -15.33 7.52
N CYS A 122 13.37 -14.34 6.65
CA CYS A 122 14.40 -13.89 5.73
C CYS A 122 15.38 -12.88 6.37
N SER A 123 16.45 -12.57 5.63
CA SER A 123 17.40 -11.54 6.04
C SER A 123 16.83 -10.13 5.79
N THR A 124 17.37 -9.12 6.46
CA THR A 124 16.95 -7.73 6.23
C THR A 124 17.21 -7.26 4.78
N LEU A 125 18.21 -7.83 4.10
CA LEU A 125 18.48 -7.53 2.69
C LEU A 125 17.40 -8.12 1.76
N HIS A 126 16.99 -9.36 1.99
CA HIS A 126 15.89 -9.97 1.25
C HIS A 126 14.59 -9.19 1.49
N PHE A 127 14.33 -8.84 2.74
CA PHE A 127 13.17 -8.02 3.10
C PHE A 127 13.19 -6.64 2.44
N TYR A 128 14.36 -6.01 2.32
CA TYR A 128 14.51 -4.75 1.57
C TYR A 128 14.14 -4.92 0.08
N PHE A 129 14.64 -5.98 -0.58
CA PHE A 129 14.26 -6.25 -1.97
C PHE A 129 12.78 -6.58 -2.13
N LEU A 130 12.17 -7.28 -1.17
CA LEU A 130 10.73 -7.50 -1.11
C LEU A 130 9.95 -6.18 -1.05
N LEU A 131 10.37 -5.24 -0.19
CA LEU A 131 9.75 -3.90 -0.11
C LEU A 131 9.86 -3.16 -1.44
N CYS A 132 11.05 -3.16 -2.07
CA CYS A 132 11.24 -2.58 -3.39
C CYS A 132 10.33 -3.22 -4.44
N ASN A 133 10.18 -4.55 -4.42
CA ASN A 133 9.32 -5.27 -5.34
C ASN A 133 7.84 -4.88 -5.18
N ILE A 134 7.31 -4.93 -3.95
CA ILE A 134 5.92 -4.56 -3.65
C ILE A 134 5.64 -3.11 -4.09
N HIS A 135 6.53 -2.19 -3.75
CA HIS A 135 6.34 -0.78 -4.07
C HIS A 135 6.44 -0.52 -5.58
N PHE A 136 7.37 -1.17 -6.28
CA PHE A 136 7.48 -1.11 -7.73
C PHE A 136 6.21 -1.65 -8.41
N CYS A 137 5.70 -2.79 -7.96
CA CYS A 137 4.44 -3.36 -8.44
C CYS A 137 3.26 -2.39 -8.24
N PHE A 138 3.18 -1.74 -7.08
CA PHE A 138 2.13 -0.76 -6.80
C PHE A 138 2.23 0.47 -7.72
N ILE A 139 3.44 1.03 -7.91
CA ILE A 139 3.66 2.16 -8.83
C ILE A 139 3.30 1.77 -10.27
N LEU A 140 3.65 0.56 -10.72
CA LEU A 140 3.31 0.09 -12.05
C LEU A 140 1.79 0.08 -12.28
N SER A 141 0.98 -0.34 -11.31
CA SER A 141 -0.48 -0.29 -11.43
C SER A 141 -1.03 1.14 -11.58
N HIS A 142 -0.40 2.12 -10.92
CA HIS A 142 -0.78 3.53 -11.03
C HIS A 142 -0.33 4.13 -12.35
N TRP A 143 0.83 3.70 -12.86
CA TRP A 143 1.26 4.03 -14.20
C TRP A 143 0.29 3.46 -15.24
N GLU A 144 -0.19 2.21 -15.07
CA GLU A 144 -1.24 1.65 -15.92
C GLU A 144 -2.52 2.48 -15.85
N LYS A 145 -2.99 2.89 -14.66
CA LYS A 145 -4.12 3.83 -14.51
C LYS A 145 -3.88 5.12 -15.28
N TYR A 146 -2.69 5.71 -15.16
CA TYR A 146 -2.35 6.94 -15.86
C TYR A 146 -2.48 6.80 -17.39
N ASN A 147 -2.08 5.65 -17.94
CA ASN A 147 -2.15 5.40 -19.38
C ASN A 147 -3.55 4.95 -19.87
N THR A 148 -4.28 4.17 -19.07
CA THR A 148 -5.56 3.53 -19.47
C THR A 148 -6.81 4.25 -18.95
N GLY A 149 -6.66 5.10 -17.93
CA GLY A 149 -7.76 5.74 -17.21
C GLY A 149 -8.48 4.84 -16.20
N ILE A 150 -8.12 3.55 -16.11
CA ILE A 150 -8.77 2.57 -15.24
C ILE A 150 -7.75 2.05 -14.24
N LEU A 151 -8.09 2.12 -12.94
CA LEU A 151 -7.33 1.44 -11.90
C LEU A 151 -8.08 0.19 -11.48
N TYR A 152 -7.48 -0.95 -11.77
CA TYR A 152 -7.93 -2.20 -11.19
C TYR A 152 -7.10 -2.45 -9.94
N LEU A 153 -7.67 -2.22 -8.76
CA LEU A 153 -7.09 -2.74 -7.52
C LEU A 153 -7.55 -4.19 -7.37
N PRO A 154 -6.66 -5.18 -7.51
CA PRO A 154 -7.03 -6.56 -7.24
C PRO A 154 -7.31 -6.73 -5.75
N TRP A 155 -8.17 -7.71 -5.43
CA TRP A 155 -8.48 -8.13 -4.06
C TRP A 155 -7.26 -8.47 -3.19
N GLY A 156 -6.08 -8.61 -3.79
CA GLY A 156 -4.82 -8.86 -3.08
C GLY A 156 -4.44 -7.76 -2.09
N TYR A 157 -4.78 -6.49 -2.37
CA TYR A 157 -4.51 -5.39 -1.43
C TYR A 157 -5.34 -5.54 -0.14
N ASP A 158 -6.65 -5.69 -0.28
CA ASP A 158 -7.57 -5.95 0.85
C ASP A 158 -7.19 -7.21 1.63
N LEU A 159 -6.84 -8.29 0.91
CA LEU A 159 -6.39 -9.53 1.53
C LEU A 159 -5.12 -9.32 2.36
N SER A 160 -4.19 -8.49 1.90
CA SER A 160 -2.95 -8.18 2.62
C SER A 160 -3.22 -7.43 3.93
N GLN A 161 -4.15 -6.47 3.91
CA GLN A 161 -4.60 -5.78 5.13
C GLN A 161 -5.24 -6.75 6.14
N MET A 162 -6.05 -7.71 5.65
CA MET A 162 -6.65 -8.76 6.48
C MET A 162 -5.62 -9.72 7.07
N VAL A 163 -4.66 -10.18 6.25
CA VAL A 163 -3.56 -11.04 6.71
C VAL A 163 -2.79 -10.35 7.83
N LEU A 164 -2.49 -9.06 7.69
CA LEU A 164 -1.81 -8.29 8.74
C LEU A 164 -2.64 -8.19 10.02
N LEU A 165 -3.94 -7.86 9.90
CA LEU A 165 -4.86 -7.81 11.04
C LEU A 165 -4.88 -9.15 11.81
N PHE A 166 -5.11 -10.26 11.11
CA PHE A 166 -5.14 -11.57 11.74
C PHE A 166 -3.77 -11.95 12.32
N SER A 167 -2.68 -11.55 11.67
CA SER A 167 -1.33 -11.78 12.18
C SER A 167 -1.12 -11.10 13.54
N PHE A 168 -1.57 -9.85 13.70
CA PHE A 168 -1.54 -9.17 14.99
C PHE A 168 -2.41 -9.85 16.05
N ILE A 169 -3.65 -10.24 15.70
CA ILE A 169 -4.57 -10.91 16.64
C ILE A 169 -3.98 -12.25 17.11
N ILE A 170 -3.47 -13.06 16.20
CA ILE A 170 -2.85 -14.35 16.52
C ILE A 170 -1.60 -14.14 17.38
N THR A 171 -0.77 -13.15 17.06
CA THR A 171 0.43 -12.83 17.84
C THR A 171 0.09 -12.34 19.25
N TYR A 172 -0.98 -11.57 19.41
CA TYR A 172 -1.50 -11.19 20.72
C TYR A 172 -1.93 -12.41 21.56
N ILE A 173 -2.66 -13.35 20.96
CA ILE A 173 -3.22 -14.52 21.67
C ILE A 173 -2.16 -15.61 21.93
N LYS A 174 -1.29 -15.89 20.95
CA LYS A 174 -0.40 -17.05 20.92
C LYS A 174 1.09 -16.71 21.05
N SER A 175 1.44 -15.41 21.07
CA SER A 175 2.81 -14.90 20.99
C SER A 175 3.47 -15.09 19.61
N TYR A 176 4.60 -14.41 19.38
CA TYR A 176 5.40 -14.51 18.17
C TYR A 176 5.91 -15.94 17.91
N LYS A 177 6.05 -16.74 18.98
CA LYS A 177 6.48 -18.15 18.92
C LYS A 177 5.57 -19.03 18.09
N TYR A 178 4.29 -18.66 17.94
CA TYR A 178 3.36 -19.37 17.07
C TYR A 178 3.82 -19.41 15.61
N TRP A 179 4.52 -18.37 15.17
CA TRP A 179 5.03 -18.26 13.80
C TRP A 179 6.34 -19.02 13.60
N LYS A 180 6.88 -19.72 14.62
CA LYS A 180 8.15 -20.45 14.54
C LYS A 180 7.88 -21.90 14.16
N PHE A 181 7.72 -22.12 12.86
CA PHE A 181 7.54 -23.45 12.28
C PHE A 181 8.14 -23.52 10.88
N THR A 182 8.37 -24.74 10.42
CA THR A 182 8.80 -25.02 9.05
C THR A 182 7.67 -25.71 8.29
N PHE A 183 7.44 -25.29 7.04
CA PHE A 183 6.55 -25.95 6.10
C PHE A 183 7.38 -26.51 4.95
N LEU A 184 7.32 -27.83 4.71
CA LEU A 184 8.16 -28.53 3.71
C LEU A 184 9.67 -28.25 3.86
N GLY A 185 10.14 -28.06 5.09
CA GLY A 185 11.55 -27.73 5.38
C GLY A 185 11.92 -26.26 5.19
N ILE A 186 10.98 -25.40 4.79
CA ILE A 186 11.16 -23.96 4.61
C ILE A 186 10.59 -23.22 5.83
N GLY A 187 11.30 -22.22 6.35
CA GLY A 187 10.82 -21.39 7.45
C GLY A 187 9.55 -20.60 7.08
N SER A 188 8.62 -20.47 8.02
CA SER A 188 7.34 -19.78 7.84
C SER A 188 7.45 -18.36 7.26
N GLY A 189 8.45 -17.57 7.67
CA GLY A 189 8.69 -16.21 7.18
C GLY A 189 9.25 -16.20 5.76
N VAL A 190 10.03 -17.23 5.37
CA VAL A 190 10.45 -17.41 3.97
C VAL A 190 9.27 -17.83 3.10
N CYS A 191 8.38 -18.69 3.59
CA CYS A 191 7.13 -18.99 2.90
C CYS A 191 6.30 -17.72 2.70
N LEU A 192 6.21 -16.86 3.71
CA LEU A 192 5.51 -15.58 3.61
C LEU A 192 6.19 -14.66 2.58
N GLU A 193 7.52 -14.55 2.57
CA GLU A 193 8.26 -13.78 1.57
C GLU A 193 7.91 -14.23 0.14
N VAL A 194 7.91 -15.54 -0.11
CA VAL A 194 7.54 -16.09 -1.42
C VAL A 194 6.09 -15.76 -1.77
N MET A 195 5.17 -15.92 -0.82
CA MET A 195 3.76 -15.56 -1.02
C MET A 195 3.58 -14.09 -1.36
N LEU A 196 4.33 -13.18 -0.71
CA LEU A 196 4.26 -11.75 -0.97
C LEU A 196 4.84 -11.38 -2.34
N HIS A 197 5.96 -11.98 -2.76
CA HIS A 197 6.49 -11.78 -4.12
C HIS A 197 5.53 -12.28 -5.20
N VAL A 198 4.98 -13.48 -5.01
CA VAL A 198 4.03 -14.07 -5.95
C VAL A 198 2.76 -13.23 -6.02
N GLY A 199 2.24 -12.79 -4.87
CA GLY A 199 1.11 -11.88 -4.78
C GLY A 199 1.36 -10.56 -5.51
N ALA A 200 2.49 -9.91 -5.23
CA ALA A 200 2.90 -8.66 -5.88
C ALA A 200 3.03 -8.82 -7.41
N PHE A 201 3.59 -9.93 -7.88
CA PHE A 201 3.68 -10.25 -9.31
C PHE A 201 2.28 -10.39 -9.95
N PHE A 202 1.37 -11.13 -9.33
CA PHE A 202 0.01 -11.27 -9.85
C PHE A 202 -0.78 -9.95 -9.88
N MET A 203 -0.46 -9.02 -8.97
CA MET A 203 -1.04 -7.66 -8.99
C MET A 203 -0.57 -6.83 -10.19
N THR A 204 0.56 -7.20 -10.82
CA THR A 204 1.13 -6.50 -11.99
C THR A 204 0.81 -7.12 -13.33
N ILE A 205 0.13 -8.28 -13.37
CA ILE A 205 -0.35 -8.82 -14.64
C ILE A 205 -1.36 -7.81 -15.19
N PRO A 206 -1.18 -7.29 -16.43
CA PRO A 206 -2.11 -6.33 -17.01
C PRO A 206 -3.51 -6.93 -17.01
N MET A 207 -4.38 -6.40 -16.15
CA MET A 207 -5.75 -6.88 -16.03
C MET A 207 -6.65 -6.33 -17.15
N CYS A 208 -6.09 -5.45 -17.99
CA CYS A 208 -6.69 -5.03 -19.25
C CYS A 208 -6.03 -5.77 -20.43
N PRO A 209 -6.44 -7.01 -20.77
CA PRO A 209 -6.02 -7.62 -22.00
C PRO A 209 -6.72 -6.86 -23.13
N SER A 210 -5.93 -6.11 -23.91
CA SER A 210 -6.32 -5.46 -25.18
C SER A 210 -7.52 -4.51 -25.10
N ILE A 211 -7.27 -3.23 -25.34
CA ILE A 211 -8.29 -2.33 -25.89
C ILE A 211 -8.90 -3.05 -27.11
N PRO A 212 -10.18 -3.45 -27.11
CA PRO A 212 -10.84 -3.75 -28.36
C PRO A 212 -10.88 -2.40 -29.10
N SER A 213 -10.11 -2.29 -30.18
CA SER A 213 -10.48 -1.34 -31.22
C SER A 213 -11.92 -1.69 -31.58
N ASP A 214 -12.83 -0.73 -31.43
CA ASP A 214 -14.25 -0.83 -31.79
C ASP A 214 -15.16 -1.38 -30.69
N SER A 215 -15.61 -0.49 -29.81
CA SER A 215 -17.03 -0.47 -29.44
C SER A 215 -17.51 0.96 -29.25
N HIS A 216 -18.22 1.43 -30.27
CA HIS A 216 -19.09 2.60 -30.19
C HIS A 216 -20.16 2.33 -29.12
N LEU A 217 -19.91 2.76 -27.88
CA LEU A 217 -20.96 3.04 -26.91
C LEU A 217 -20.85 4.52 -26.57
N GLU A 218 -21.59 5.32 -27.32
CA GLU A 218 -21.87 6.71 -26.99
C GLU A 218 -22.50 6.77 -25.60
N SER A 219 -21.77 7.35 -24.63
CA SER A 219 -22.40 8.03 -23.51
C SER A 219 -22.28 9.54 -23.77
N PRO A 220 -23.40 10.29 -23.79
CA PRO A 220 -23.33 11.72 -23.99
C PRO A 220 -23.01 12.34 -22.63
N VAL A 221 -21.78 12.84 -22.48
CA VAL A 221 -21.36 14.03 -21.70
C VAL A 221 -19.88 13.87 -21.37
N ALA A 222 -19.05 14.53 -22.18
CA ALA A 222 -17.74 15.14 -21.88
C ALA A 222 -16.85 15.14 -23.14
N GLN A 223 -17.25 15.87 -24.18
CA GLN A 223 -16.28 16.30 -25.17
C GLN A 223 -15.38 17.37 -24.54
N ARG A 224 -14.10 17.05 -24.34
CA ARG A 224 -12.99 17.95 -24.72
C ARG A 224 -11.65 17.22 -24.82
N HIS A 225 -11.13 17.26 -26.04
CA HIS A 225 -9.81 16.88 -26.58
C HIS A 225 -9.51 15.38 -26.85
N PRO A 226 -9.20 15.00 -28.11
CA PRO A 226 -8.67 13.69 -28.42
C PRO A 226 -7.25 13.56 -27.86
N GLN A 227 -7.04 12.57 -27.00
CA GLN A 227 -5.70 12.20 -26.54
C GLN A 227 -4.95 11.53 -27.71
N PRO A 228 -3.71 11.95 -28.02
CA PRO A 228 -2.90 11.30 -29.04
C PRO A 228 -2.52 9.87 -28.61
N GLY A 229 -2.43 8.95 -29.57
CA GLY A 229 -2.18 7.53 -29.30
C GLY A 229 -0.89 7.24 -28.51
N PRO A 230 -0.80 6.07 -27.85
CA PRO A 230 0.21 5.76 -26.84
C PRO A 230 1.67 5.88 -27.33
N SER A 231 1.94 5.63 -28.61
CA SER A 231 3.28 5.77 -29.20
C SER A 231 3.75 7.22 -29.33
N HIS A 232 2.84 8.18 -29.48
CA HIS A 232 3.16 9.60 -29.63
C HIS A 232 3.39 10.32 -28.29
N LEU A 233 2.83 9.79 -27.19
CA LEU A 233 3.00 10.32 -25.83
C LEU A 233 4.35 9.92 -25.24
N LEU A 234 4.79 8.67 -25.41
CA LEU A 234 6.09 8.18 -24.92
C LEU A 234 7.26 9.04 -25.41
N HIS A 235 7.28 9.37 -26.71
CA HIS A 235 8.35 10.19 -27.28
C HIS A 235 8.32 11.66 -26.82
N ARG A 236 7.13 12.23 -26.58
CA ARG A 236 6.97 13.63 -26.14
C ARG A 236 7.23 13.86 -24.66
N HIS A 237 6.91 12.88 -23.82
CA HIS A 237 7.16 12.96 -22.38
C HIS A 237 8.63 12.67 -22.05
N TRP A 238 9.26 11.72 -22.75
CA TRP A 238 10.70 11.45 -22.63
C TRP A 238 11.56 12.66 -23.04
N HIS A 239 11.22 13.33 -24.15
CA HIS A 239 11.92 14.54 -24.58
C HIS A 239 11.79 15.70 -23.58
N ARG A 240 10.60 15.89 -22.97
CA ARG A 240 10.38 16.95 -21.98
C ARG A 240 11.08 16.67 -20.65
N PHE A 241 11.11 15.40 -20.23
CA PHE A 241 11.84 14.98 -19.04
C PHE A 241 13.36 15.20 -19.19
N LEU A 242 13.92 14.82 -20.34
CA LEU A 242 15.34 15.05 -20.66
C LEU A 242 15.69 16.54 -20.77
N GLN A 243 14.78 17.37 -21.30
CA GLN A 243 15.01 18.82 -21.39
C GLN A 243 15.07 19.49 -20.02
N HIS A 244 14.25 19.06 -19.04
CA HIS A 244 14.32 19.58 -17.67
C HIS A 244 15.60 19.14 -16.94
N PHE A 245 16.10 17.93 -17.20
CA PHE A 245 17.31 17.41 -16.58
C PHE A 245 18.60 18.02 -17.17
N VAL A 246 18.60 18.38 -18.45
CA VAL A 246 19.76 19.03 -19.10
C VAL A 246 19.79 20.53 -18.85
N SER A 247 18.65 21.17 -18.53
CA SER A 247 18.60 22.61 -18.24
C SER A 247 18.95 22.98 -16.79
N SER A 248 18.98 22.02 -15.86
CA SER A 248 19.27 22.29 -14.44
C SER A 248 20.76 22.39 -14.10
N ASP A 249 21.66 22.06 -15.04
CA ASP A 249 23.12 22.07 -14.81
C ASP A 249 23.83 23.36 -15.26
N ASN A 250 23.09 24.42 -15.65
CA ASN A 250 23.70 25.61 -16.27
C ASN A 250 23.28 26.97 -15.67
N GLN A 251 22.87 27.01 -14.41
CA GLN A 251 22.78 28.26 -13.65
C GLN A 251 23.82 28.24 -12.52
N SER A 252 25.05 28.61 -12.87
CA SER A 252 26.04 29.10 -11.91
C SER A 252 25.58 30.45 -11.37
N ASP A 253 25.56 30.57 -10.05
CA ASP A 253 25.24 31.77 -9.28
C ASP A 253 26.14 32.96 -9.66
N ASP A 254 25.57 33.98 -10.30
CA ASP A 254 26.10 35.35 -10.28
C ASP A 254 25.32 36.13 -9.21
N ILE A 255 25.87 36.15 -8.00
CA ILE A 255 25.48 37.07 -6.93
C ILE A 255 26.17 38.41 -7.23
N ASN A 256 25.40 39.44 -7.56
CA ASN A 256 25.86 40.82 -7.48
C ASN A 256 24.99 41.60 -6.48
N GLU A 257 25.68 42.16 -5.49
CA GLU A 257 25.21 43.15 -4.51
C GLU A 257 24.63 44.40 -5.18
N VAL A 258 23.49 44.88 -4.67
CA VAL A 258 23.25 46.27 -4.18
C VAL A 258 22.11 46.22 -3.16
#